data_AF-A0AA35UCP0-F1
#
_entry.id   AF-A0AA35UCP0-F1
#
_cell.length_a   1.000
_cell.length_b   1.000
_cell.length_c   1.000
_cell.angle_alpha   90.00
_cell.angle_beta   90.00
_cell.angle_gamma   90.00
#
_symmetry.space_group_name_H-M   'P 1'
#
loop_
_entity.id
_entity.type
_entity.pdbx_description
1 polymer ?
#
loop_
_entity_poly.entity_id
_entity_poly.type
_entity_poly.pdbx_seq_one_letter_code
_entity_poly.pdbx_strand_id
1 'polypeptide(L)'
;MNKLDQIKVINDMINETRTKLKPLSFNLIFWGIFINMMSLIHYVFPSFIQQTYYSAGIYWIFLPILGMIYMTRWNIKKYKEIGYSTILGRAIKIVWAVFGLGWLMISGLAFYQGLNPVPDILFLLGLVTVLTGAIIKFKPILLGGIFLLIFVLSLYIYPGQDALIVNIIGITLGLLIPGILLNRMKTDE
;
A
#
# COMPACT_ATOMS: atom_id res chain seq x y z
N MET A 1 39.18 14.66 14.43
CA MET A 1 37.70 14.76 14.45
C MET A 1 37.26 14.49 15.88
N ASN A 2 36.49 15.38 16.50
CA ASN A 2 36.12 15.24 17.91
C ASN A 2 34.98 14.20 18.06
N LYS A 3 34.86 13.55 19.21
CA LYS A 3 33.84 12.50 19.47
C LYS A 3 32.41 13.03 19.29
N LEU A 4 32.19 14.30 19.65
CA LEU A 4 30.95 15.04 19.42
C LEU A 4 30.62 15.21 17.92
N ASP A 5 31.62 15.43 17.07
CA ASP A 5 31.42 15.57 15.63
C ASP A 5 31.06 14.23 14.99
N GLN A 6 31.67 13.13 15.45
CA GLN A 6 31.31 11.77 15.00
C GLN A 6 29.87 11.42 15.40
N ILE A 7 29.48 11.69 16.64
CA ILE A 7 28.11 11.46 17.12
C ILE A 7 27.11 12.32 16.34
N LYS A 8 27.46 13.59 16.06
CA LYS A 8 26.62 14.50 15.28
C LYS A 8 26.44 14.00 13.83
N VAL A 9 27.52 13.60 13.17
CA VAL A 9 27.48 13.04 11.81
C VAL A 9 26.67 11.74 11.75
N ILE A 10 26.80 10.87 12.76
CA ILE A 10 25.99 9.64 12.86
C ILE A 10 24.51 9.99 13.03
N ASN A 11 24.17 10.92 13.94
CA ASN A 11 22.80 11.37 14.16
C ASN A 11 22.21 12.04 12.92
N ASP A 12 22.99 12.85 12.21
CA ASP A 12 22.58 13.50 10.98
C ASP A 12 22.31 12.46 9.88
N MET A 13 23.20 11.46 9.69
CA MET A 13 22.97 10.35 8.75
C MET A 13 21.73 9.52 9.10
N ILE A 14 21.51 9.23 10.39
CA ILE A 14 20.33 8.49 10.86
C ILE A 14 19.06 9.31 10.58
N ASN A 15 19.04 10.59 10.91
CA ASN A 15 17.90 11.48 10.69
C ASN A 15 17.59 11.70 9.22
N GLU A 16 18.62 11.81 8.37
CA GLU A 16 18.45 11.91 6.92
C GLU A 16 17.80 10.64 6.35
N THR A 17 18.20 9.47 6.84
CA THR A 17 17.61 8.18 6.41
C THR A 17 16.17 8.03 6.88
N ARG A 18 15.84 8.48 8.11
CA ARG A 18 14.48 8.44 8.69
C ARG A 18 13.51 9.40 7.98
N THR A 19 13.95 10.61 7.64
CA THR A 19 13.11 11.61 6.96
C THR A 19 12.74 11.20 5.54
N LYS A 20 13.64 10.52 4.83
CA LYS A 20 13.42 10.03 3.46
C LYS A 20 12.34 8.94 3.34
N LEU A 21 12.01 8.23 4.43
CA LEU A 21 10.97 7.20 4.46
C LEU A 21 9.60 7.70 4.95
N LYS A 22 9.49 8.97 5.40
CA LYS A 22 8.21 9.59 5.84
C LYS A 22 7.07 9.40 4.84
N PRO A 23 7.25 9.70 3.54
CA PRO A 23 6.14 9.63 2.59
C PRO A 23 5.65 8.20 2.40
N LEU A 24 6.56 7.22 2.39
CA LEU A 24 6.22 5.81 2.24
C LEU A 24 5.38 5.30 3.42
N SER A 25 5.80 5.58 4.66
CA SER A 25 5.04 5.16 5.84
C SER A 25 3.62 5.74 5.83
N PHE A 26 3.47 7.03 5.50
CA PHE A 26 2.16 7.66 5.42
C PHE A 26 1.29 7.05 4.30
N ASN A 27 1.87 6.76 3.13
CA ASN A 27 1.17 6.05 2.05
C ASN A 27 0.60 4.71 2.53
N LEU A 28 1.42 3.89 3.20
CA LEU A 28 1.01 2.55 3.65
C LEU A 28 -0.11 2.61 4.70
N ILE A 29 -0.01 3.53 5.66
CA ILE A 29 -1.05 3.73 6.68
C ILE A 29 -2.36 4.21 6.03
N PHE A 30 -2.27 5.20 5.14
CA PHE A 30 -3.44 5.74 4.44
C PHE A 30 -4.18 4.64 3.68
N TRP A 31 -3.46 3.87 2.84
CA TRP A 31 -4.06 2.79 2.06
C TRP A 31 -4.59 1.64 2.92
N GLY A 32 -3.88 1.30 4.01
CA GLY A 32 -4.34 0.31 4.97
C GLY A 32 -5.69 0.71 5.60
N ILE A 33 -5.82 1.94 6.08
CA ILE A 33 -7.07 2.43 6.68
C ILE A 33 -8.16 2.55 5.62
N PHE A 34 -7.84 3.13 4.46
CA PHE A 34 -8.81 3.39 3.40
C PHE A 34 -9.44 2.10 2.85
N ILE A 35 -8.64 1.09 2.53
CA ILE A 35 -9.13 -0.19 1.99
C ILE A 35 -9.88 -1.00 3.06
N ASN A 36 -9.42 -0.97 4.31
CA ASN A 36 -10.15 -1.61 5.41
C ASN A 36 -11.52 -0.96 5.63
N MET A 37 -11.59 0.37 5.61
CA MET A 37 -12.85 1.10 5.74
C MET A 37 -13.78 0.81 4.57
N MET A 38 -13.24 0.73 3.34
CA MET A 38 -14.02 0.32 2.18
C MET A 38 -14.60 -1.09 2.33
N SER A 39 -13.76 -2.04 2.75
CA SER A 39 -14.17 -3.43 2.96
C SER A 39 -15.25 -3.54 4.04
N LEU A 40 -15.12 -2.78 5.13
CA LEU A 40 -16.09 -2.74 6.22
C LEU A 40 -17.43 -2.17 5.76
N ILE A 41 -17.43 -1.06 5.01
CA ILE A 41 -18.66 -0.45 4.49
C ILE A 41 -19.38 -1.43 3.54
N HIS A 42 -18.63 -2.14 2.68
CA HIS A 42 -19.20 -3.18 1.84
C HIS A 42 -19.78 -4.34 2.65
N TYR A 43 -19.10 -4.76 3.70
CA TYR A 43 -19.56 -5.84 4.56
C TYR A 43 -20.85 -5.48 5.32
N VAL A 44 -20.97 -4.24 5.81
CA VAL A 44 -22.14 -3.78 6.60
C VAL A 44 -23.33 -3.40 5.70
N PHE A 45 -23.06 -2.84 4.51
CA PHE A 45 -24.09 -2.38 3.58
C PHE A 45 -24.01 -3.07 2.20
N PRO A 46 -24.08 -4.41 2.14
CA PRO A 46 -23.97 -5.14 0.88
C PRO A 46 -25.11 -4.79 -0.07
N SER A 47 -26.32 -4.57 0.44
CA SER A 47 -27.49 -4.17 -0.33
C SER A 47 -27.38 -2.79 -0.99
N PHE A 48 -26.52 -1.89 -0.47
CA PHE A 48 -26.27 -0.58 -1.09
C PHE A 48 -25.16 -0.66 -2.15
N ILE A 49 -24.16 -1.52 -1.95
CA ILE A 49 -22.98 -1.64 -2.83
C ILE A 49 -23.17 -2.68 -3.94
N GLN A 50 -23.99 -3.70 -3.72
CA GLN A 50 -24.29 -4.77 -4.67
C GLN A 50 -25.67 -4.59 -5.32
N GLN A 51 -26.18 -3.35 -5.42
CA GLN A 51 -27.50 -3.06 -6.02
C GLN A 51 -27.64 -3.56 -7.45
N THR A 52 -26.53 -3.61 -8.20
CA THR A 52 -26.46 -4.11 -9.58
C THR A 52 -25.15 -4.85 -9.81
N TYR A 53 -25.11 -5.71 -10.84
CA TYR A 53 -23.94 -6.51 -11.23
C TYR A 53 -22.63 -5.71 -11.33
N TYR A 54 -22.71 -4.44 -11.76
CA TYR A 54 -21.56 -3.54 -11.91
C TYR A 54 -21.31 -2.60 -10.72
N SER A 55 -22.26 -2.46 -9.79
CA SER A 55 -22.19 -1.47 -8.70
C SER A 55 -21.01 -1.74 -7.75
N ALA A 56 -20.75 -3.01 -7.45
CA ALA A 56 -19.63 -3.41 -6.62
C ALA A 56 -18.27 -3.15 -7.30
N GLY A 57 -18.18 -3.41 -8.61
CA GLY A 57 -16.97 -3.12 -9.39
C GLY A 57 -16.68 -1.62 -9.47
N ILE A 58 -17.71 -0.80 -9.70
CA ILE A 58 -17.60 0.67 -9.71
C ILE A 58 -17.11 1.18 -8.35
N TYR A 59 -17.66 0.66 -7.24
CA TYR A 59 -17.21 1.01 -5.89
C TYR A 59 -15.71 0.73 -5.69
N TRP A 60 -15.28 -0.47 -6.07
CA TRP A 60 -13.89 -0.92 -5.89
C TRP A 60 -12.89 -0.30 -6.88
N ILE A 61 -13.35 0.35 -7.95
CA ILE A 61 -12.48 1.04 -8.93
C ILE A 61 -12.47 2.55 -8.68
N PHE A 62 -13.64 3.16 -8.49
CA PHE A 62 -13.76 4.62 -8.43
C PHE A 62 -13.17 5.19 -7.13
N LEU A 63 -13.42 4.56 -5.98
CA LEU A 63 -12.88 5.04 -4.71
C LEU A 63 -11.33 4.97 -4.67
N PRO A 64 -10.67 3.90 -5.12
CA PRO A 64 -9.22 3.87 -5.23
C PRO A 64 -8.65 4.90 -6.20
N ILE A 65 -9.33 5.24 -7.29
CA ILE A 65 -8.89 6.34 -8.19
C ILE A 65 -8.85 7.66 -7.42
N LEU A 66 -9.90 7.97 -6.63
CA LEU A 66 -9.91 9.18 -5.80
C LEU A 66 -8.78 9.17 -4.77
N GLY A 67 -8.56 8.02 -4.11
CA GLY A 67 -7.45 7.82 -3.19
C GLY A 67 -6.08 8.03 -3.85
N MET A 68 -5.87 7.49 -5.05
CA MET A 68 -4.64 7.67 -5.84
C MET A 68 -4.40 9.15 -6.20
N ILE A 69 -5.43 9.88 -6.63
CA ILE A 69 -5.31 11.30 -6.98
C ILE A 69 -4.89 12.11 -5.75
N TYR A 70 -5.56 11.91 -4.61
CA TYR A 70 -5.25 12.58 -3.35
C TYR A 70 -3.81 12.28 -2.91
N MET A 71 -3.47 11.00 -2.87
CA MET A 71 -2.18 10.53 -2.37
C MET A 71 -1.01 10.97 -3.26
N THR A 72 -1.21 10.96 -4.59
CA THR A 72 -0.22 11.44 -5.56
C THR A 72 0.05 12.93 -5.38
N ARG A 73 -0.99 13.76 -5.23
CA ARG A 73 -0.83 15.20 -4.99
C ARG A 73 -0.07 15.48 -3.69
N TRP A 74 -0.43 14.79 -2.61
CA TRP A 74 0.25 14.91 -1.32
C TRP A 74 1.73 14.51 -1.42
N ASN A 75 2.01 13.37 -2.06
CA ASN A 75 3.37 12.89 -2.30
C ASN A 75 4.19 13.90 -3.10
N ILE A 76 3.66 14.46 -4.20
CA ILE A 76 4.38 15.46 -5.02
C ILE A 76 4.75 16.68 -4.18
N LYS A 77 3.82 17.20 -3.36
CA LYS A 77 4.10 18.34 -2.48
C LYS A 77 5.22 18.00 -1.49
N LYS A 78 5.15 16.83 -0.85
CA LYS A 78 6.14 16.39 0.13
C LYS A 78 7.51 16.09 -0.48
N TYR A 79 7.56 15.48 -1.67
CA TYR A 79 8.83 15.24 -2.36
C TYR A 79 9.50 16.55 -2.81
N LYS A 80 8.74 17.59 -3.15
CA LYS A 80 9.30 18.92 -3.43
C LYS A 80 9.89 19.58 -2.17
N GLU A 81 9.24 19.42 -1.02
CA GLU A 81 9.74 19.92 0.27
C GLU A 81 11.04 19.22 0.73
N ILE A 82 11.26 17.95 0.35
CA ILE A 82 12.45 17.15 0.73
C ILE A 82 13.68 17.46 -0.14
N GLY A 83 13.51 18.15 -1.29
CA GLY A 83 14.59 18.70 -2.11
C GLY A 83 15.39 17.70 -2.96
N TYR A 84 15.57 16.43 -2.55
CA TYR A 84 16.39 15.45 -3.28
C TYR A 84 15.79 14.04 -3.30
N SER A 85 15.74 13.42 -4.50
CA SER A 85 15.38 12.01 -4.65
C SER A 85 16.60 11.12 -4.44
N THR A 86 16.60 10.28 -3.40
CA THR A 86 17.60 9.20 -3.29
C THR A 86 17.36 8.11 -4.33
N ILE A 87 18.39 7.29 -4.60
CA ILE A 87 18.27 6.09 -5.44
C ILE A 87 17.11 5.20 -4.93
N LEU A 88 16.98 5.08 -3.60
CA LEU A 88 15.90 4.34 -2.94
C LEU A 88 14.52 4.95 -3.21
N GLY A 89 14.37 6.27 -3.04
CA GLY A 89 13.10 6.96 -3.30
C GLY A 89 12.69 6.88 -4.77
N ARG A 90 13.66 6.89 -5.69
CA ARG A 90 13.40 6.68 -7.13
C ARG A 90 12.91 5.25 -7.41
N ALA A 91 13.55 4.24 -6.84
CA ALA A 91 13.14 2.84 -6.98
C ALA A 91 11.71 2.62 -6.48
N ILE A 92 11.38 3.12 -5.28
CA ILE A 92 10.02 3.05 -4.72
C ILE A 92 9.02 3.73 -5.65
N LYS A 93 9.32 4.94 -6.15
CA LYS A 93 8.42 5.65 -7.07
C LYS A 93 8.14 4.86 -8.35
N ILE A 94 9.16 4.23 -8.94
CA ILE A 94 9.01 3.40 -10.15
C ILE A 94 8.13 2.19 -9.83
N VAL A 95 8.41 1.47 -8.75
CA VAL A 95 7.63 0.29 -8.33
C VAL A 95 6.15 0.63 -8.16
N TRP A 96 5.82 1.73 -7.49
CA TRP A 96 4.43 2.16 -7.29
C TRP A 96 3.79 2.76 -8.56
N ALA A 97 4.57 3.33 -9.49
CA ALA A 97 4.07 3.74 -10.79
C ALA A 97 3.69 2.54 -11.67
N VAL A 98 4.53 1.50 -11.69
CA VAL A 98 4.25 0.23 -12.38
C VAL A 98 3.01 -0.45 -11.78
N PHE A 99 2.89 -0.45 -10.45
CA PHE A 99 1.66 -0.90 -9.77
C PHE A 99 0.42 -0.18 -10.28
N GLY A 100 0.45 1.16 -10.34
CA GLY A 100 -0.69 1.96 -10.83
C GLY A 100 -1.07 1.64 -12.27
N LEU A 101 -0.09 1.43 -13.16
CA LEU A 101 -0.34 1.02 -14.54
C LEU A 101 -0.95 -0.39 -14.63
N GLY A 102 -0.40 -1.35 -13.88
CA GLY A 102 -0.93 -2.71 -13.83
C GLY A 102 -2.36 -2.74 -13.28
N TRP A 103 -2.62 -1.95 -12.24
CA TRP A 103 -3.95 -1.81 -11.66
C TRP A 103 -4.98 -1.27 -12.66
N LEU A 104 -4.62 -0.26 -13.47
CA LEU A 104 -5.49 0.28 -14.52
C LEU A 104 -5.79 -0.77 -15.60
N MET A 105 -4.78 -1.53 -16.03
CA MET A 105 -4.96 -2.60 -17.02
C MET A 105 -5.88 -3.72 -16.51
N ILE A 106 -5.64 -4.22 -15.29
CA ILE A 106 -6.47 -5.26 -14.66
C ILE A 106 -7.91 -4.76 -14.52
N SER A 107 -8.10 -3.53 -14.03
CA SER A 107 -9.42 -2.93 -13.85
C SER A 107 -10.17 -2.78 -15.19
N GLY A 108 -9.47 -2.35 -16.25
CA GLY A 108 -10.04 -2.22 -17.58
C GLY A 108 -10.44 -3.57 -18.20
N LEU A 109 -9.59 -4.59 -18.04
CA LEU A 109 -9.87 -5.93 -18.55
C LEU A 109 -11.04 -6.59 -17.81
N ALA A 110 -11.09 -6.44 -16.49
CA ALA A 110 -12.17 -6.97 -15.68
C ALA A 110 -13.53 -6.32 -16.01
N PHE A 111 -13.54 -5.01 -16.30
CA PHE A 111 -14.74 -4.34 -16.77
C PHE A 111 -15.20 -4.88 -18.13
N TYR A 112 -14.26 -5.17 -19.05
CA TYR A 112 -14.56 -5.75 -20.35
C TYR A 112 -15.10 -7.19 -20.26
N GLN A 113 -14.51 -8.02 -19.38
CA GLN A 113 -14.88 -9.43 -19.23
C GLN A 113 -16.00 -9.68 -18.22
N GLY A 114 -16.40 -8.67 -17.44
CA GLY A 114 -17.37 -8.81 -16.36
C GLY A 114 -16.90 -9.69 -15.20
N LEU A 115 -15.59 -9.86 -15.04
CA LEU A 115 -14.95 -10.63 -13.96
C LEU A 115 -14.66 -9.73 -12.75
N ASN A 116 -14.46 -10.34 -11.59
CA ASN A 116 -14.07 -9.62 -10.38
C ASN A 116 -12.54 -9.37 -10.38
N PRO A 117 -12.06 -8.12 -10.47
CA PRO A 117 -10.62 -7.82 -10.52
C PRO A 117 -9.91 -7.92 -9.16
N VAL A 118 -10.66 -8.09 -8.06
CA VAL A 118 -10.13 -7.96 -6.70
C VAL A 118 -8.97 -8.93 -6.41
N PRO A 119 -9.06 -10.23 -6.72
CA PRO A 119 -7.95 -11.17 -6.46
C PRO A 119 -6.66 -10.79 -7.21
N ASP A 120 -6.78 -10.41 -8.48
CA ASP A 120 -5.64 -10.03 -9.32
C ASP A 120 -4.98 -8.72 -8.84
N ILE A 121 -5.79 -7.75 -8.41
CA ILE A 121 -5.30 -6.50 -7.82
C ILE A 121 -4.56 -6.76 -6.51
N LEU A 122 -5.12 -7.62 -5.65
CA LEU A 122 -4.48 -7.98 -4.37
C LEU A 122 -3.18 -8.74 -4.59
N PHE A 123 -3.12 -9.61 -5.61
CA PHE A 123 -1.89 -10.28 -6.01
C PHE A 123 -0.80 -9.27 -6.38
N LEU A 124 -1.14 -8.33 -7.27
CA LEU A 124 -0.23 -7.27 -7.72
C LEU A 124 0.24 -6.40 -6.55
N LEU A 125 -0.66 -6.06 -5.63
CA LEU A 125 -0.37 -5.29 -4.42
C LEU A 125 0.57 -6.05 -3.49
N GLY A 126 0.37 -7.37 -3.31
CA GLY A 126 1.26 -8.24 -2.55
C GLY A 126 2.68 -8.21 -3.11
N LEU A 127 2.84 -8.42 -4.42
CA LEU A 127 4.15 -8.37 -5.09
C LEU A 127 4.86 -7.02 -4.89
N VAL A 128 4.14 -5.92 -5.10
CA VAL A 128 4.66 -4.55 -4.96
C VAL A 128 5.08 -4.25 -3.53
N THR A 129 4.33 -4.77 -2.55
CA THR A 129 4.64 -4.63 -1.13
C THR A 129 5.89 -5.43 -0.76
N VAL A 130 6.03 -6.68 -1.22
CA VAL A 130 7.25 -7.50 -1.05
C VAL A 130 8.47 -6.80 -1.65
N LEU A 131 8.36 -6.33 -2.91
CA LEU A 131 9.44 -5.60 -3.58
C LEU A 131 9.83 -4.34 -2.80
N THR A 132 8.85 -3.57 -2.34
CA THR A 132 9.08 -2.37 -1.53
C THR A 132 9.83 -2.73 -0.23
N GLY A 133 9.39 -3.78 0.47
CA GLY A 133 10.02 -4.27 1.69
C GLY A 133 11.46 -4.75 1.49
N ALA A 134 11.74 -5.41 0.37
CA ALA A 134 13.08 -5.85 -0.01
C ALA A 134 14.00 -4.66 -0.34
N ILE A 135 13.51 -3.68 -1.11
CA ILE A 135 14.26 -2.47 -1.49
C ILE A 135 14.71 -1.70 -0.25
N ILE A 136 13.81 -1.47 0.70
CA ILE A 136 14.09 -0.72 1.92
C ILE A 136 14.72 -1.58 3.04
N LYS A 137 14.92 -2.89 2.79
CA LYS A 137 15.42 -3.88 3.75
C LYS A 137 14.64 -3.90 5.09
N PHE A 138 13.33 -3.65 5.04
CA PHE A 138 12.47 -3.61 6.23
C PHE A 138 11.59 -4.86 6.31
N LYS A 139 11.97 -5.77 7.22
CA LYS A 139 11.33 -7.08 7.38
C LYS A 139 9.81 -7.01 7.60
N PRO A 140 9.24 -6.07 8.38
CA PRO A 140 7.79 -6.02 8.57
C PRO A 140 7.01 -5.77 7.27
N ILE A 141 7.49 -4.91 6.36
CA ILE A 141 6.84 -4.68 5.06
C ILE A 141 7.01 -5.91 4.16
N LEU A 142 8.19 -6.52 4.17
CA LEU A 142 8.44 -7.75 3.40
C LEU A 142 7.51 -8.89 3.82
N LEU A 143 7.42 -9.16 5.13
CA LEU A 143 6.55 -10.18 5.69
C LEU A 143 5.07 -9.86 5.43
N GLY A 144 4.66 -8.60 5.60
CA GLY A 144 3.31 -8.15 5.28
C GLY A 144 2.90 -8.44 3.83
N GLY A 145 3.79 -8.19 2.87
CA GLY A 145 3.57 -8.54 1.47
C GLY A 145 3.47 -10.05 1.23
N ILE A 146 4.30 -10.86 1.90
CA ILE A 146 4.24 -12.32 1.80
C ILE A 146 2.91 -12.85 2.36
N PHE A 147 2.46 -12.33 3.49
CA PHE A 147 1.15 -12.67 4.06
C PHE A 147 0.02 -12.33 3.09
N LEU A 148 0.06 -11.17 2.44
CA LEU A 148 -0.90 -10.81 1.38
C LEU A 148 -0.89 -11.79 0.21
N LEU A 149 0.26 -12.33 -0.19
CA LEU A 149 0.33 -13.30 -1.29
C LEU A 149 -0.25 -14.66 -0.89
N ILE A 150 0.09 -15.18 0.29
CA ILE A 150 -0.47 -16.43 0.83
C ILE A 150 -1.99 -16.32 0.93
N PHE A 151 -2.45 -15.14 1.35
CA PHE A 151 -3.84 -14.81 1.45
C PHE A 151 -4.57 -14.83 0.09
N VAL A 152 -3.99 -14.23 -0.95
CA VAL A 152 -4.56 -14.28 -2.30
C VAL A 152 -4.63 -15.72 -2.81
N LEU A 153 -3.59 -16.53 -2.58
CA LEU A 153 -3.61 -17.96 -2.92
C LEU A 153 -4.77 -18.69 -2.23
N SER A 154 -5.03 -18.38 -0.97
CA SER A 154 -6.15 -18.97 -0.22
C SER A 154 -7.51 -18.65 -0.83
N LEU A 155 -7.70 -17.45 -1.38
CA LEU A 155 -8.93 -17.04 -2.07
C LEU A 155 -9.16 -17.81 -3.38
N TYR A 156 -8.10 -18.15 -4.12
CA TYR A 156 -8.23 -18.97 -5.33
C TYR A 156 -8.55 -20.43 -5.02
N ILE A 157 -8.02 -20.97 -3.91
CA ILE A 157 -8.25 -22.37 -3.51
C ILE A 157 -9.65 -22.53 -2.90
N TYR A 158 -10.12 -21.54 -2.12
CA TYR A 158 -11.40 -21.58 -1.40
C TYR A 158 -12.32 -20.41 -1.81
N PRO A 159 -12.95 -20.46 -2.99
CA PRO A 159 -13.76 -19.37 -3.52
C PRO A 159 -15.05 -19.07 -2.75
N GLY A 160 -15.43 -19.93 -1.79
CA GLY A 160 -16.61 -19.75 -0.92
C GLY A 160 -16.34 -18.94 0.36
N GLN A 161 -15.12 -18.46 0.59
CA GLN A 161 -14.78 -17.69 1.78
C GLN A 161 -15.19 -16.21 1.64
N ASP A 162 -15.53 -15.56 2.76
CA ASP A 162 -15.86 -14.13 2.79
C ASP A 162 -14.64 -13.27 2.42
N ALA A 163 -14.47 -13.02 1.12
CA ALA A 163 -13.35 -12.27 0.56
C ALA A 163 -13.15 -10.90 1.22
N LEU A 164 -14.22 -10.27 1.73
CA LEU A 164 -14.17 -8.97 2.41
C LEU A 164 -13.49 -9.04 3.78
N ILE A 165 -13.88 -9.99 4.64
CA ILE A 165 -13.26 -10.17 5.98
C ILE A 165 -11.80 -10.55 5.83
N VAL A 166 -11.58 -11.46 4.88
CA VAL A 166 -10.28 -12.00 4.51
C VAL A 166 -9.46 -10.75 4.09
N ASN A 167 -9.97 -9.88 3.20
CA ASN A 167 -9.26 -8.68 2.74
C ASN A 167 -8.92 -7.71 3.87
N ILE A 168 -9.83 -7.52 4.84
CA ILE A 168 -9.57 -6.68 6.02
C ILE A 168 -8.34 -7.19 6.79
N ILE A 169 -8.27 -8.49 7.02
CA ILE A 169 -7.14 -9.12 7.72
C ILE A 169 -5.86 -8.96 6.89
N GLY A 170 -5.91 -9.29 5.60
CA GLY A 170 -4.76 -9.22 4.69
C GLY A 170 -4.17 -7.82 4.60
N ILE A 171 -5.00 -6.80 4.39
CA ILE A 171 -4.56 -5.40 4.27
C ILE A 171 -4.06 -4.85 5.60
N THR A 172 -4.67 -5.24 6.72
CA THR A 172 -4.22 -4.85 8.05
C THR A 172 -2.81 -5.38 8.32
N LEU A 173 -2.58 -6.67 8.08
CA LEU A 173 -1.27 -7.30 8.29
C LEU A 173 -0.24 -6.84 7.23
N GLY A 174 -0.69 -6.59 6.01
CA GLY A 174 0.17 -6.34 4.86
C GLY A 174 0.62 -4.89 4.69
N LEU A 175 -0.24 -3.92 5.04
CA LEU A 175 -0.01 -2.50 4.81
C LEU A 175 -0.09 -1.68 6.09
N LEU A 176 -1.15 -1.89 6.89
CA LEU A 176 -1.43 -1.04 8.05
C LEU A 176 -0.40 -1.24 9.18
N ILE A 177 -0.20 -2.49 9.64
CA ILE A 177 0.78 -2.79 10.70
C ILE A 177 2.20 -2.42 10.27
N PRO A 178 2.69 -2.83 9.07
CA PRO A 178 4.02 -2.45 8.63
C PRO A 178 4.18 -0.93 8.45
N GLY A 179 3.12 -0.25 8.00
CA GLY A 179 3.07 1.21 7.88
C GLY A 179 3.21 1.92 9.23
N ILE A 180 2.48 1.46 10.26
CA ILE A 180 2.57 1.98 11.63
C ILE A 180 3.95 1.70 12.22
N LEU A 181 4.49 0.50 12.07
CA LEU A 181 5.84 0.14 12.54
C LEU A 181 6.91 1.02 11.88
N LEU A 182 6.78 1.27 10.57
CA LEU A 182 7.67 2.17 9.86
C LEU A 182 7.54 3.62 10.37
N ASN A 183 6.35 4.05 10.81
CA ASN A 183 6.17 5.36 11.42
C ASN A 183 6.75 5.43 12.83
N ARG A 184 6.62 4.38 13.64
CA ARG A 184 7.11 4.35 15.03
C ARG A 184 8.63 4.33 15.12
N MET A 185 9.29 3.54 14.26
CA MET A 185 10.74 3.66 14.09
C MET A 185 11.17 5.08 13.71
N LYS A 186 10.26 5.96 13.32
CA LYS A 186 10.58 7.35 13.02
C LYS A 186 10.33 8.32 14.19
N THR A 187 9.65 7.88 15.25
CA THR A 187 9.16 8.72 16.35
C THR A 187 9.89 8.45 17.67
N ASP A 188 10.76 7.45 17.74
CA ASP A 188 11.66 7.28 18.88
C ASP A 188 12.72 8.41 18.85
N GLU A 189 12.32 9.57 19.39
CA GLU A 189 13.12 10.76 19.72
C GLU A 189 13.98 10.54 20.98
#